data_AF-A0A9W6YWG7-F1
#
_entry.id   AF-A0A9W6YWG7-F1
#
_cell.length_a   1.000
_cell.length_b   1.000
_cell.length_c   1.000
_cell.angle_alpha   90.00
_cell.angle_beta   90.00
_cell.angle_gamma   90.00
#
_symmetry.space_group_name_H-M   'P 1'
#
loop_
_entity.id
_entity.type
_entity.pdbx_description
1 polymer ?
#
loop_
_entity_poly.entity_id
_entity_poly.type
_entity_poly.pdbx_seq_one_letter_code
_entity_poly.pdbx_strand_id
1 'polypeptide(L)'
;MENVQTQQQQQPRTQTQQTQQEQPDKKMGFNIWHQLKAWPGVFLRDMRLTFWENKTNLVMCCMLPIMICGLVAHNVGWDANSTFSLNFVGIVPLAGLLCFATEELAEELGETIGGLLNASFGNAVELIIAIIALKKNEIAVVQYSMLGSIISNTLLVLGCTFLGGSCNNKLQSINAQGALALSSLLLIVAVAFSLPTIHFLKFGSGDGSPDSIDKDHVKCG
;
A
#
# COMPACT_ATOMS: atom_id res chain seq x y z
N MET A 1 -36.01 -38.21 56.60
CA MET A 1 -34.54 -38.24 56.78
C MET A 1 -34.07 -39.54 56.17
N GLU A 2 -33.56 -39.49 54.94
CA GLU A 2 -33.04 -40.66 54.24
C GLU A 2 -31.83 -40.22 53.42
N ASN A 3 -30.71 -40.91 53.63
CA ASN A 3 -29.47 -40.79 52.87
C ASN A 3 -29.59 -41.60 51.59
N VAL A 4 -29.20 -41.06 50.42
CA VAL A 4 -28.63 -41.87 49.32
C VAL A 4 -27.59 -41.06 48.53
N GLN A 5 -26.52 -41.80 48.19
CA GLN A 5 -25.26 -41.54 47.54
C GLN A 5 -25.26 -41.08 46.04
N THR A 6 -24.26 -40.27 45.70
CA THR A 6 -23.34 -40.35 44.52
C THR A 6 -23.87 -40.36 43.06
N GLN A 7 -23.50 -39.36 42.23
CA GLN A 7 -22.58 -39.49 41.05
C GLN A 7 -22.48 -38.21 40.17
N GLN A 8 -21.22 -37.77 39.95
CA GLN A 8 -20.56 -37.12 38.81
C GLN A 8 -21.33 -36.25 37.78
N GLN A 9 -20.92 -34.98 37.58
CA GLN A 9 -20.16 -34.53 36.38
C GLN A 9 -19.62 -33.07 36.48
N GLN A 10 -18.47 -32.86 35.82
CA GLN A 10 -17.53 -31.73 35.80
C GLN A 10 -18.02 -30.28 35.58
N GLN A 11 -17.40 -29.36 36.35
CA GLN A 11 -16.87 -28.01 36.06
C GLN A 11 -17.51 -27.10 34.97
N PRO A 12 -17.88 -25.85 35.32
CA PRO A 12 -17.94 -24.74 34.36
C PRO A 12 -16.65 -23.89 34.38
N ARG A 13 -16.04 -23.70 33.19
CA ARG A 13 -14.88 -22.81 32.96
C ARG A 13 -15.22 -21.37 33.36
N THR A 14 -14.45 -20.84 34.31
CA THR A 14 -14.48 -19.45 34.75
C THR A 14 -14.00 -18.52 33.62
N GLN A 15 -14.84 -17.55 33.28
CA GLN A 15 -14.47 -16.38 32.51
C GLN A 15 -13.52 -15.52 33.36
N THR A 16 -12.38 -15.11 32.81
CA THR A 16 -11.57 -14.05 33.40
C THR A 16 -11.17 -13.10 32.27
N GLN A 17 -11.97 -12.06 32.09
CA GLN A 17 -11.58 -10.85 31.38
C GLN A 17 -11.32 -9.74 32.41
N GLN A 18 -10.10 -9.22 32.36
CA GLN A 18 -9.67 -7.83 32.66
C GLN A 18 -9.74 -7.39 34.15
N THR A 19 -8.66 -6.92 34.79
CA THR A 19 -7.99 -5.64 34.49
C THR A 19 -6.67 -5.46 35.31
N GLN A 20 -5.62 -4.96 34.65
CA GLN A 20 -4.48 -4.12 35.12
C GLN A 20 -3.23 -4.63 35.90
N GLN A 21 -2.08 -4.15 35.39
CA GLN A 21 -0.87 -3.61 36.06
C GLN A 21 0.46 -4.42 36.15
N GLU A 22 1.37 -4.05 35.24
CA GLU A 22 2.77 -3.61 35.43
C GLU A 22 3.79 -4.51 36.17
N GLN A 23 4.85 -4.92 35.45
CA GLN A 23 6.12 -5.37 36.03
C GLN A 23 7.29 -4.58 35.41
N PRO A 24 8.16 -3.92 36.22
CA PRO A 24 9.21 -3.06 35.72
C PRO A 24 10.46 -3.84 35.28
N ASP A 25 11.12 -3.27 34.27
CA ASP A 25 12.35 -3.67 33.58
C ASP A 25 13.45 -4.28 34.47
N LYS A 26 13.91 -5.49 34.08
CA LYS A 26 15.29 -5.91 34.31
C LYS A 26 15.87 -6.65 33.10
N LYS A 27 16.55 -5.87 32.27
CA LYS A 27 17.74 -6.21 31.48
C LYS A 27 17.51 -7.13 30.29
N MET A 28 17.25 -6.51 29.14
CA MET A 28 17.90 -6.98 27.92
C MET A 28 18.64 -5.81 27.29
N GLY A 29 19.85 -5.57 27.78
CA GLY A 29 20.78 -4.67 27.13
C GLY A 29 20.97 -5.10 25.69
N PHE A 30 20.42 -4.32 24.77
CA PHE A 30 21.10 -3.84 23.57
C PHE A 30 22.13 -4.83 22.98
N ASN A 31 21.66 -5.98 22.50
CA ASN A 31 22.43 -6.87 21.62
C ASN A 31 21.92 -6.78 20.17
N ILE A 32 21.45 -5.59 19.78
CA ILE A 32 21.05 -5.25 18.41
C ILE A 32 22.20 -5.51 17.43
N TRP A 33 23.45 -5.31 17.89
CA TRP A 33 24.67 -5.50 17.09
C TRP A 33 24.98 -6.95 16.71
N HIS A 34 24.54 -7.94 17.49
CA HIS A 34 24.73 -9.35 17.13
C HIS A 34 23.65 -9.85 16.17
N GLN A 35 22.42 -9.34 16.26
CA GLN A 35 21.34 -9.62 15.31
C GLN A 35 21.61 -8.95 13.94
N LEU A 36 22.07 -7.69 13.91
CA LEU A 36 22.46 -7.00 12.68
C LEU A 36 23.65 -7.64 11.94
N LYS A 37 24.53 -8.36 12.65
CA LYS A 37 25.73 -8.97 12.05
C LYS A 37 25.44 -10.33 11.41
N ALA A 38 24.42 -11.04 11.88
CA ALA A 38 23.96 -12.30 11.29
C ALA A 38 22.98 -12.07 10.13
N TRP A 39 22.27 -10.94 10.14
CA TRP A 39 21.28 -10.51 9.14
C TRP A 39 21.62 -10.83 7.68
N PRO A 40 22.81 -10.53 7.11
CA PRO A 40 23.03 -10.81 5.68
C PRO A 40 22.95 -12.31 5.34
N GLY A 41 23.36 -13.22 6.23
CA GLY A 41 23.33 -14.66 5.98
C GLY A 41 21.95 -15.29 6.16
N VAL A 42 21.20 -14.83 7.16
CA VAL A 42 19.82 -15.30 7.42
C VAL A 42 18.86 -14.70 6.39
N PHE A 43 18.99 -13.40 6.10
CA PHE A 43 18.27 -12.71 5.03
C PHE A 43 18.47 -13.39 3.68
N LEU A 44 19.71 -13.68 3.27
CA LEU A 44 19.95 -14.35 1.98
C LEU A 44 19.41 -15.79 1.95
N ARG A 45 19.41 -16.50 3.08
CA ARG A 45 18.84 -17.84 3.19
C ARG A 45 17.32 -17.80 3.13
N ASP A 46 16.69 -16.86 3.82
CA ASP A 46 15.24 -16.74 3.90
C ASP A 46 14.68 -16.11 2.61
N MET A 47 15.45 -15.24 1.95
CA MET A 47 15.20 -14.80 0.57
C MET A 47 15.30 -15.96 -0.42
N ARG A 48 16.26 -16.89 -0.24
CA ARG A 48 16.41 -18.10 -1.05
C ARG A 48 15.28 -19.12 -0.82
N LEU A 49 14.82 -19.27 0.42
CA LEU A 49 13.69 -20.14 0.76
C LEU A 49 12.36 -19.57 0.26
N THR A 50 12.17 -18.25 0.40
CA THR A 50 11.09 -17.50 -0.22
C THR A 50 11.12 -17.74 -1.75
N PHE A 51 12.26 -17.58 -2.41
CA PHE A 51 12.39 -17.81 -3.86
C PHE A 51 11.96 -19.20 -4.35
N TRP A 52 11.99 -20.24 -3.51
CA TRP A 52 11.94 -21.62 -3.97
C TRP A 52 10.63 -22.38 -3.65
N GLU A 53 9.87 -21.99 -2.63
CA GLU A 53 8.70 -22.79 -2.20
C GLU A 53 7.34 -22.33 -2.74
N ASN A 54 7.22 -21.11 -3.27
CA ASN A 54 5.89 -20.52 -3.57
C ASN A 54 5.69 -20.12 -5.05
N LYS A 55 4.50 -20.41 -5.61
CA LYS A 55 4.14 -20.09 -7.02
C LYS A 55 4.31 -18.60 -7.34
N THR A 56 4.07 -17.73 -6.36
CA THR A 56 4.24 -16.28 -6.48
C THR A 56 5.71 -15.88 -6.66
N ASN A 57 6.63 -16.62 -6.04
CA ASN A 57 8.06 -16.32 -6.07
C ASN A 57 8.73 -16.80 -7.37
N LEU A 58 8.19 -17.86 -7.98
CA LEU A 58 8.54 -18.26 -9.34
C LEU A 58 8.17 -17.15 -10.36
N VAL A 59 6.97 -16.57 -10.24
CA VAL A 59 6.53 -15.48 -11.14
C VAL A 59 7.43 -14.24 -10.99
N MET A 60 7.78 -13.87 -9.75
CA MET A 60 8.74 -12.77 -9.51
C MET A 60 10.11 -13.06 -10.12
N CYS A 61 10.63 -14.28 -9.93
CA CYS A 61 11.90 -14.74 -10.48
C CYS A 61 11.89 -14.75 -12.03
N CYS A 62 10.79 -15.18 -12.65
CA CYS A 62 10.62 -15.17 -14.10
C CYS A 62 10.42 -13.77 -14.69
N MET A 63 10.00 -12.79 -13.90
CA MET A 63 9.79 -11.39 -14.34
C MET A 63 11.04 -10.51 -14.18
N LEU A 64 12.01 -10.89 -13.33
CA LEU A 64 13.29 -10.16 -13.18
C LEU A 64 14.11 -10.02 -14.48
N PRO A 65 14.17 -11.01 -15.38
CA PRO A 65 14.80 -10.86 -16.69
C PRO A 65 14.20 -9.72 -17.53
N ILE A 66 12.91 -9.40 -17.35
CA ILE A 66 12.23 -8.33 -18.10
C ILE A 66 12.82 -6.96 -17.76
N MET A 67 13.21 -6.73 -16.50
CA MET A 67 13.90 -5.50 -16.10
C MET A 67 15.25 -5.37 -16.80
N ILE A 68 16.02 -6.46 -16.86
CA ILE A 68 17.32 -6.48 -17.57
C ILE A 68 17.10 -6.24 -19.07
N CYS A 69 16.08 -6.86 -19.67
CA CYS A 69 15.69 -6.60 -21.04
C CYS A 69 15.31 -5.13 -21.28
N GLY A 70 14.61 -4.48 -20.34
CA GLY A 70 14.28 -3.05 -20.42
C GLY A 70 15.51 -2.14 -20.40
N LEU A 71 16.52 -2.48 -19.60
CA LEU A 71 17.80 -1.76 -19.56
C LEU A 71 18.62 -1.98 -20.85
N VAL A 72 18.67 -3.22 -21.34
CA VAL A 72 19.35 -3.55 -22.61
C VAL A 72 18.64 -2.87 -23.78
N ALA A 73 17.32 -2.86 -23.81
CA ALA A 73 16.52 -2.18 -24.85
C ALA A 73 16.85 -0.68 -24.92
N HIS A 74 17.01 -0.01 -23.77
CA HIS A 74 17.45 1.38 -23.73
C HIS A 74 18.84 1.57 -24.34
N ASN A 75 19.79 0.71 -23.98
CA ASN A 75 21.19 0.81 -24.45
C ASN A 75 21.36 0.46 -25.93
N VAL A 76 20.53 -0.44 -26.46
CA VAL A 76 20.52 -0.84 -27.88
C VAL A 76 19.71 0.14 -28.75
N GLY A 77 19.01 1.09 -28.13
CA GLY A 77 18.26 2.14 -28.85
C GLY A 77 16.92 1.66 -29.40
N TRP A 78 16.22 0.78 -28.69
CA TRP A 78 14.86 0.37 -29.04
C TRP A 78 13.88 1.54 -28.94
N ASP A 79 12.71 1.40 -29.57
CA ASP A 79 11.64 2.39 -29.52
C ASP A 79 11.26 2.78 -28.09
N ALA A 80 10.90 4.05 -27.90
CA ALA A 80 10.58 4.61 -26.60
C ALA A 80 9.40 3.87 -25.92
N ASN A 81 8.40 3.45 -26.69
CA ASN A 81 7.23 2.75 -26.15
C ASN A 81 7.61 1.35 -25.65
N SER A 82 8.43 0.61 -26.42
CA SER A 82 8.90 -0.72 -26.02
C SER A 82 9.78 -0.65 -24.78
N THR A 83 10.70 0.31 -24.73
CA THR A 83 11.57 0.53 -23.56
C THR A 83 10.75 0.91 -22.34
N PHE A 84 9.76 1.78 -22.49
CA PHE A 84 8.84 2.15 -21.40
C PHE A 84 8.05 0.94 -20.90
N SER A 85 7.41 0.17 -21.78
CA SER A 85 6.61 -1.00 -21.39
C SER A 85 7.43 -2.07 -20.69
N LEU A 86 8.65 -2.36 -21.16
CA LEU A 86 9.54 -3.33 -20.53
C LEU A 86 9.95 -2.90 -19.11
N ASN A 87 10.34 -1.64 -18.93
CA ASN A 87 10.68 -1.12 -17.61
C ASN A 87 9.45 -1.04 -16.69
N PHE A 88 8.27 -0.67 -17.22
CA PHE A 88 7.02 -0.63 -16.47
C PHE A 88 6.65 -2.02 -15.91
N VAL A 89 6.68 -3.05 -16.75
CA VAL A 89 6.44 -4.43 -16.32
C VAL A 89 7.55 -4.91 -15.37
N GLY A 90 8.80 -4.51 -15.60
CA GLY A 90 9.94 -4.84 -14.73
C GLY A 90 9.86 -4.25 -13.32
N ILE A 91 9.13 -3.14 -13.12
CA ILE A 91 8.91 -2.55 -11.79
C ILE A 91 7.95 -3.38 -10.94
N VAL A 92 6.96 -4.04 -11.55
CA VAL A 92 5.94 -4.85 -10.84
C VAL A 92 6.57 -5.90 -9.91
N PRO A 93 7.49 -6.77 -10.37
CA PRO A 93 8.09 -7.75 -9.47
C PRO A 93 9.01 -7.14 -8.41
N LEU A 94 9.66 -6.02 -8.74
CA LEU A 94 10.53 -5.31 -7.81
C LEU A 94 9.72 -4.69 -6.65
N ALA A 95 8.54 -4.14 -6.97
CA ALA A 95 7.59 -3.64 -5.98
C ALA A 95 7.13 -4.75 -5.03
N GLY A 96 6.81 -5.94 -5.58
CA GLY A 96 6.45 -7.10 -4.77
C GLY A 96 7.57 -7.55 -3.83
N LEU A 97 8.81 -7.56 -4.30
CA LEU A 97 9.97 -7.92 -3.48
C LEU A 97 10.25 -6.90 -2.37
N LEU A 98 10.11 -5.61 -2.68
CA LEU A 98 10.26 -4.54 -1.69
C LEU A 98 9.18 -4.62 -0.61
N CYS A 99 7.93 -4.87 -1.01
CA CYS A 99 6.81 -5.05 -0.08
C CYS A 99 7.06 -6.22 0.87
N PHE A 100 7.42 -7.39 0.33
CA PHE A 100 7.77 -8.57 1.13
C PHE A 100 8.90 -8.29 2.12
N ALA A 101 10.00 -7.68 1.65
CA ALA A 101 11.12 -7.33 2.53
C ALA A 101 10.72 -6.32 3.63
N THR A 102 9.81 -5.39 3.32
CA THR A 102 9.30 -4.41 4.28
C THR A 102 8.42 -5.06 5.33
N GLU A 103 7.59 -6.03 4.94
CA GLU A 103 6.69 -6.75 5.83
C GLU A 103 7.47 -7.61 6.83
N GLU A 104 8.43 -8.42 6.35
CA GLU A 104 9.34 -9.20 7.19
C GLU A 104 10.11 -8.31 8.19
N LEU A 105 10.59 -7.16 7.72
CA LEU A 105 11.30 -6.21 8.58
C LEU A 105 10.36 -5.53 9.59
N ALA A 106 9.13 -5.21 9.18
CA ALA A 106 8.14 -4.58 10.05
C ALA A 106 7.70 -5.51 11.18
N GLU A 107 7.59 -6.82 10.91
CA GLU A 107 7.29 -7.83 11.93
C GLU A 107 8.39 -7.91 13.01
N GLU A 108 9.66 -7.81 12.63
CA GLU A 108 10.78 -7.93 13.58
C GLU A 108 10.99 -6.65 14.44
N LEU A 109 10.53 -5.48 13.96
CA LEU A 109 10.75 -4.19 14.63
C LEU A 109 9.62 -3.76 15.58
N GLY A 110 8.54 -4.54 15.68
CA GLY A 110 7.40 -4.29 16.55
C GLY A 110 6.39 -3.28 15.99
N GLU A 111 5.20 -3.22 16.61
CA GLU A 111 3.99 -2.60 16.05
C GLU A 111 4.16 -1.13 15.57
N THR A 112 4.78 -0.27 16.37
CA THR A 112 4.92 1.16 16.04
C THR A 112 5.91 1.41 14.91
N ILE A 113 7.12 0.82 15.00
CA ILE A 113 8.19 1.03 14.01
C ILE A 113 7.85 0.28 12.73
N GLY A 114 7.31 -0.94 12.84
CA GLY A 114 6.81 -1.72 11.72
C GLY A 114 5.65 -1.03 10.99
N GLY A 115 4.71 -0.43 11.72
CA GLY A 115 3.63 0.37 11.14
C GLY A 115 4.16 1.57 10.34
N LEU A 116 5.18 2.27 10.87
CA LEU A 116 5.82 3.39 10.17
C LEU A 116 6.59 2.94 8.92
N LEU A 117 7.28 1.80 8.98
CA LEU A 117 7.97 1.20 7.85
C LEU A 117 6.99 0.79 6.75
N ASN A 118 5.89 0.14 7.09
CA ASN A 118 4.89 -0.24 6.10
C ASN A 118 4.23 0.99 5.47
N ALA A 119 3.92 2.03 6.25
CA ALA A 119 3.36 3.27 5.71
C ALA A 119 4.29 3.98 4.70
N SER A 120 5.61 3.91 4.93
CA SER A 120 6.62 4.56 4.10
C SER A 120 7.11 3.67 2.94
N PHE A 121 7.71 2.52 3.25
CA PHE A 121 8.28 1.60 2.27
C PHE A 121 7.23 0.74 1.55
N GLY A 122 6.07 0.51 2.15
CA GLY A 122 4.94 -0.14 1.46
C GLY A 122 4.43 0.65 0.26
N ASN A 123 4.63 1.98 0.24
CA ASN A 123 4.32 2.86 -0.89
C ASN A 123 5.59 3.44 -1.55
N ALA A 124 6.79 2.89 -1.29
CA ALA A 124 8.04 3.50 -1.74
C ALA A 124 8.18 3.57 -3.26
N VAL A 125 7.68 2.58 -4.00
CA VAL A 125 7.77 2.60 -5.47
C VAL A 125 7.00 3.79 -6.05
N GLU A 126 5.80 4.06 -5.53
CA GLU A 126 4.99 5.21 -5.95
C GLU A 126 5.71 6.52 -5.62
N LEU A 127 6.26 6.64 -4.41
CA LEU A 127 7.02 7.82 -3.98
C LEU A 127 8.27 8.06 -4.84
N ILE A 128 9.04 7.01 -5.14
CA ILE A 128 10.25 7.10 -5.96
C ILE A 128 9.91 7.58 -7.37
N ILE A 129 8.89 6.98 -8.00
CA ILE A 129 8.45 7.38 -9.35
C ILE A 129 7.96 8.83 -9.35
N ALA A 130 7.17 9.22 -8.34
CA ALA A 130 6.69 10.58 -8.20
C ALA A 130 7.84 11.59 -8.05
N ILE A 131 8.85 11.31 -7.21
CA ILE A 131 10.01 12.18 -7.02
C ILE A 131 10.82 12.29 -8.32
N ILE A 132 11.04 11.18 -9.04
CA ILE A 132 11.77 11.19 -10.32
C ILE A 132 11.01 12.03 -11.36
N ALA A 133 9.69 11.91 -11.44
CA ALA A 133 8.85 12.70 -12.33
C ALA A 133 8.87 14.19 -11.95
N LEU A 134 8.78 14.53 -10.66
CA LEU A 134 8.90 15.91 -10.18
C LEU A 134 10.26 16.52 -10.53
N LYS A 135 11.35 15.76 -10.41
CA LYS A 135 12.70 16.22 -10.83
C LYS A 135 12.79 16.50 -12.33
N LYS A 136 11.92 15.90 -13.14
CA LYS A 136 11.78 16.15 -14.58
C LYS A 136 10.70 17.19 -14.92
N ASN A 137 10.13 17.84 -13.90
CA ASN A 137 9.04 18.81 -14.04
C ASN A 137 7.74 18.22 -14.64
N GLU A 138 7.54 16.91 -14.51
CA GLU A 138 6.38 16.17 -15.02
C GLU A 138 5.24 16.17 -14.00
N ILE A 139 4.75 17.37 -13.65
CA ILE A 139 3.74 17.55 -12.58
C ILE A 139 2.43 16.81 -12.92
N ALA A 140 2.03 16.84 -14.19
CA ALA A 140 0.81 16.16 -14.64
C ALA A 140 0.89 14.64 -14.41
N VAL A 141 2.04 14.01 -14.71
CA VAL A 141 2.25 12.58 -14.49
C VAL A 141 2.09 12.23 -13.01
N VAL A 142 2.65 13.06 -12.12
CA VAL A 142 2.56 12.87 -10.67
C VAL A 142 1.11 12.98 -10.19
N GLN A 143 0.38 14.02 -10.63
CA GLN A 143 -1.02 14.21 -10.27
C GLN A 143 -1.90 13.03 -10.71
N TYR A 144 -1.77 12.59 -11.96
CA TYR A 144 -2.52 11.45 -12.47
C TYR A 144 -2.14 10.14 -11.77
N SER A 145 -0.86 9.94 -11.43
CA SER A 145 -0.42 8.74 -10.70
C SER A 145 -0.96 8.67 -9.27
N MET A 146 -1.01 9.79 -8.54
CA MET A 146 -1.57 9.86 -7.19
C MET A 146 -3.07 9.59 -7.17
N LEU A 147 -3.80 10.20 -8.12
CA LEU A 147 -5.24 9.97 -8.27
C LEU A 147 -5.52 8.52 -8.69
N GLY A 148 -4.69 7.96 -9.58
CA GLY A 148 -4.73 6.55 -9.98
C GLY A 148 -4.49 5.59 -8.81
N SER A 149 -3.53 5.87 -7.93
CA SER A 149 -3.23 5.05 -6.75
C SER A 149 -4.42 4.99 -5.77
N ILE A 150 -5.04 6.13 -5.47
CA ILE A 150 -6.23 6.20 -4.59
C ILE A 150 -7.39 5.38 -5.18
N ILE A 151 -7.67 5.55 -6.49
CA ILE A 151 -8.73 4.83 -7.18
C ILE A 151 -8.42 3.33 -7.23
N SER A 152 -7.19 2.94 -7.54
CA SER A 152 -6.76 1.54 -7.60
C SER A 152 -6.94 0.86 -6.23
N ASN A 153 -6.43 1.48 -5.16
CA ASN A 153 -6.49 0.90 -3.81
C ASN A 153 -7.92 0.84 -3.25
N THR A 154 -8.77 1.81 -3.59
CA THR A 154 -10.14 1.87 -3.05
C THR A 154 -11.16 1.12 -3.89
N LEU A 155 -11.10 1.21 -5.22
CA LEU A 155 -12.10 0.62 -6.11
C LEU A 155 -11.64 -0.67 -6.75
N LEU A 156 -10.42 -0.70 -7.31
CA LEU A 156 -9.94 -1.86 -8.04
C LEU A 156 -9.61 -3.02 -7.08
N VAL A 157 -8.78 -2.77 -6.06
CA VAL A 157 -8.40 -3.78 -5.06
C VAL A 157 -9.62 -4.24 -4.27
N LEU A 158 -10.47 -3.31 -3.81
CA LEU A 158 -11.72 -3.67 -3.12
C LEU A 158 -12.67 -4.49 -4.03
N GLY A 159 -12.83 -4.09 -5.30
CA GLY A 159 -13.63 -4.82 -6.27
C GLY A 159 -13.09 -6.23 -6.51
N CYS A 160 -11.77 -6.39 -6.70
CA CYS A 160 -11.13 -7.69 -6.87
C CYS A 160 -11.27 -8.57 -5.62
N THR A 161 -11.16 -8.02 -4.41
CA THR A 161 -11.35 -8.78 -3.17
C THR A 161 -12.81 -9.21 -2.95
N PHE A 162 -13.78 -8.42 -3.38
CA PHE A 162 -15.19 -8.81 -3.37
C PHE A 162 -15.48 -9.89 -4.41
N LEU A 163 -15.00 -9.72 -5.65
CA LEU A 163 -15.17 -10.73 -6.70
C LEU A 163 -14.48 -12.04 -6.34
N GLY A 164 -13.20 -11.98 -5.96
CA GLY A 164 -12.42 -13.15 -5.55
C GLY A 164 -12.94 -13.82 -4.29
N GLY A 165 -13.41 -13.03 -3.31
CA GLY A 165 -14.06 -13.56 -2.11
C GLY A 165 -15.41 -14.20 -2.38
N SER A 166 -16.20 -13.64 -3.30
CA SER A 166 -17.52 -14.12 -3.72
C SER A 166 -17.46 -15.40 -4.57
N CYS A 167 -16.39 -15.61 -5.35
CA CYS A 167 -16.24 -16.79 -6.20
C CYS A 167 -16.36 -18.13 -5.45
N ASN A 168 -15.94 -18.20 -4.19
CA ASN A 168 -15.96 -19.43 -3.39
C ASN A 168 -16.74 -19.33 -2.06
N ASN A 169 -17.12 -18.12 -1.61
CA ASN A 169 -17.82 -17.91 -0.34
C ASN A 169 -19.14 -17.16 -0.55
N LYS A 170 -20.22 -17.62 0.11
CA LYS A 170 -21.54 -16.98 0.02
C LYS A 170 -21.67 -15.72 0.88
N LEU A 171 -20.92 -15.63 1.99
CA LEU A 171 -20.86 -14.46 2.87
C LEU A 171 -19.40 -14.19 3.27
N GLN A 172 -18.94 -12.96 3.11
CA GLN A 172 -17.65 -12.48 3.61
C GLN A 172 -17.86 -11.85 5.00
N SER A 173 -17.09 -12.29 6.00
CA SER A 173 -17.07 -11.64 7.32
C SER A 173 -16.19 -10.40 7.24
N ILE A 174 -16.79 -9.23 7.46
CA ILE A 174 -16.10 -7.93 7.47
C ILE A 174 -16.14 -7.39 8.89
N ASN A 175 -14.99 -6.93 9.39
CA ASN A 175 -14.95 -6.16 10.63
C ASN A 175 -15.58 -4.78 10.39
N ALA A 176 -16.87 -4.66 10.71
CA ALA A 176 -17.64 -3.44 10.47
C ALA A 176 -17.03 -2.22 11.19
N GLN A 177 -16.51 -2.38 12.40
CA GLN A 177 -15.93 -1.27 13.16
C GLN A 177 -14.65 -0.75 12.49
N GLY A 178 -13.76 -1.66 12.07
CA GLY A 178 -12.54 -1.28 11.36
C GLY A 178 -12.83 -0.64 10.00
N ALA A 179 -13.76 -1.22 9.23
CA ALA A 179 -14.16 -0.69 7.93
C ALA A 179 -14.78 0.71 8.03
N LEU A 180 -15.62 0.95 9.05
CA LEU A 180 -16.20 2.28 9.30
C LEU A 180 -15.13 3.31 9.68
N ALA A 181 -14.18 2.95 10.54
CA ALA A 181 -13.08 3.84 10.90
C ALA A 181 -12.25 4.25 9.66
N LEU A 182 -11.82 3.27 8.85
CA LEU A 182 -11.00 3.53 7.66
C LEU A 182 -11.76 4.31 6.56
N SER A 183 -13.04 4.00 6.34
CA SER A 183 -13.86 4.74 5.36
C SER A 183 -14.12 6.19 5.79
N SER A 184 -14.30 6.44 7.09
CA SER A 184 -14.42 7.80 7.61
C SER A 184 -13.15 8.63 7.41
N LEU A 185 -11.97 8.03 7.63
CA LEU A 185 -10.68 8.67 7.38
C LEU A 185 -10.48 8.97 5.90
N LEU A 186 -10.83 8.03 5.02
CA LEU A 186 -10.75 8.23 3.57
C LEU A 186 -11.65 9.38 3.10
N LEU A 187 -12.86 9.50 3.66
CA LEU A 187 -13.77 10.61 3.37
C LEU A 187 -13.17 11.95 3.79
N ILE A 188 -12.60 12.02 5.00
CA ILE A 188 -11.94 13.24 5.50
C ILE A 188 -10.78 13.63 4.59
N VAL A 189 -9.96 12.68 4.17
CA VAL A 189 -8.84 12.91 3.23
C VAL A 189 -9.35 13.39 1.87
N ALA A 190 -10.41 12.79 1.33
CA ALA A 190 -10.98 13.19 0.05
C ALA A 190 -11.54 14.62 0.08
N VAL A 191 -12.24 14.99 1.16
CA VAL A 191 -12.73 16.36 1.36
C VAL A 191 -11.55 17.33 1.48
N ALA A 192 -10.56 17.02 2.31
CA ALA A 192 -9.38 17.86 2.48
C ALA A 192 -8.60 18.08 1.18
N PHE A 193 -8.45 17.04 0.36
CA PHE A 193 -7.80 17.11 -0.96
C PHE A 193 -8.63 17.93 -1.97
N SER A 194 -9.97 17.94 -1.86
CA SER A 194 -10.84 18.73 -2.74
C SER A 194 -10.77 20.24 -2.47
N LEU A 195 -10.41 20.66 -1.26
CA LEU A 195 -10.34 22.06 -0.84
C LEU A 195 -9.48 22.97 -1.76
N PRO A 196 -8.20 22.64 -2.05
CA PRO A 196 -7.39 23.46 -2.95
C PRO A 196 -7.98 23.58 -4.35
N THR A 197 -8.62 22.51 -4.86
CA THR A 197 -9.27 22.52 -6.18
C THR A 197 -10.46 23.47 -6.19
N ILE A 198 -11.33 23.41 -5.18
CA ILE A 198 -12.49 24.30 -5.04
C ILE A 198 -12.05 25.76 -4.89
N HIS A 199 -11.00 26.01 -4.09
CA HIS A 199 -10.43 27.35 -3.93
C HIS A 199 -9.91 27.89 -5.27
N PHE A 200 -9.14 27.09 -6.01
CA PHE A 200 -8.64 27.49 -7.33
C PHE A 200 -9.78 27.78 -8.32
N LEU A 201 -10.84 26.96 -8.36
CA LEU A 201 -11.97 27.20 -9.23
C LEU A 201 -12.72 28.51 -8.91
N LYS A 202 -12.87 28.84 -7.61
CA LYS A 202 -13.58 30.03 -7.14
C LYS A 202 -12.76 31.32 -7.21
N PHE A 203 -11.46 31.26 -6.92
CA PHE A 203 -10.60 32.44 -6.77
C PHE A 203 -9.48 32.54 -7.80
N GLY A 204 -9.09 31.42 -8.43
CA GLY A 204 -8.06 31.37 -9.47
C GLY A 204 -8.59 31.66 -10.88
N SER A 205 -9.91 31.59 -11.11
CA SER A 205 -10.54 31.94 -12.39
C SER A 205 -10.87 33.45 -12.50
N GLY A 206 -10.19 34.29 -11.73
CA GLY A 206 -10.56 35.67 -11.43
C GLY A 206 -9.83 36.76 -12.22
N ASP A 207 -9.57 36.58 -13.53
CA ASP A 207 -9.18 37.65 -14.46
C ASP A 207 -9.23 37.20 -15.93
N GLY A 208 -10.43 37.04 -16.49
CA GLY A 208 -10.54 36.81 -17.93
C GLY A 208 -11.92 36.41 -18.43
N SER A 209 -12.95 37.20 -18.12
CA SER A 209 -14.07 37.30 -19.07
C SER A 209 -13.56 38.13 -20.25
N PRO A 210 -13.36 37.58 -21.46
CA PRO A 210 -13.43 38.42 -22.64
C PRO A 210 -14.87 38.93 -22.73
N ASP A 211 -14.94 40.25 -22.56
CA ASP A 211 -16.04 41.13 -22.85
C ASP A 211 -16.99 40.61 -23.93
N SER A 212 -18.27 40.86 -23.68
CA SER A 212 -19.29 41.16 -24.68
C SER A 212 -18.81 41.05 -26.13
N ILE A 213 -19.21 39.97 -26.81
CA ILE A 213 -19.42 40.03 -28.25
C ILE A 213 -20.50 41.08 -28.47
N ASP A 214 -20.05 42.32 -28.67
CA ASP A 214 -20.74 43.37 -29.37
C ASP A 214 -21.25 42.78 -30.69
N LYS A 215 -22.57 42.66 -30.78
CA LYS A 215 -23.26 42.12 -31.96
C LYS A 215 -23.69 43.21 -32.94
N ASP A 216 -23.28 44.48 -32.77
CA ASP A 216 -23.95 45.58 -33.47
C ASP A 216 -23.06 46.49 -34.33
N HIS A 217 -21.81 46.13 -34.64
CA HIS A 217 -20.98 46.91 -35.57
C HIS A 217 -20.43 46.13 -36.76
N VAL A 218 -21.33 45.66 -37.65
CA VAL A 218 -21.05 45.59 -39.10
C VAL A 218 -22.25 46.18 -39.86
N LYS A 219 -22.31 47.51 -39.90
CA LYS A 219 -23.03 48.26 -40.94
C LYS A 219 -22.00 48.89 -41.89
N CYS A 220 -22.15 48.50 -43.16
CA CYS A 220 -21.80 49.14 -44.42
C CYS A 220 -20.65 50.16 -44.48
N GLY A 221 -19.73 49.89 -45.42
CA GLY A 221 -18.86 50.84 -46.11
C GLY A 221 -18.30 50.18 -47.36
#